data_AF-A0A399I2L2-F1
#
_entry.id   AF-A0A399I2L2-F1
#
_cell.length_a   1.000
_cell.length_b   1.000
_cell.length_c   1.000
_cell.angle_alpha   90.00
_cell.angle_beta   90.00
_cell.angle_gamma   90.00
#
_symmetry.space_group_name_H-M   'P 1'
#
loop_
_entity.id
_entity.type
_entity.pdbx_description
1 polymer ?
#
loop_
_entity_poly.entity_id
_entity_poly.type
_entity_poly.pdbx_seq_one_letter_code
_entity_poly.pdbx_strand_id
1 'polypeptide(L)'
;MLNATLTITLVLEGPIISKSTSIGGFGVDAVMSRTNGAFCIPGSLVKGKLRQAWDELKSMETHPFEADIKKWLGDGSSETKSSADSNLPKRGLLNFSDFLHDRPEGSATICRISIDPELGAVKNRHLQVIEAPFAAGETVCFIGTVRFSAKDARTADNICWYVETGLRWITSIGGARTVGFGRLVNVCAERKYKELEIQPQTASVSDSPAFVIIPQGPFCVARRRISKNLFESETVIPGGVIKGAIASMWGSLLGKGPNEIISEGFDPARPKLSHCFSSLRFQHAFPVRTGQTSRPVVPPLSLVKAGKPDRFYDVTDFDCPVLIDGKAPSFDIDWKDRGNIDSEFGWPDLKRELRVHNSIAKEYRKVEKEKLFAYETILPGDNQWCFSVDLGKIDEKDRPAVTRQLFGLLSGGLNGWGKTKVNALVIQETAPRPLHIPSQDNAGLYIVTLQTPALLCDSDELNESSGEDELCKTYQAVWQELSENTLELLEKRYFARQSLAGGGYLHNRFGKGGAYRPFFLTEAGSVFVLRASDLEKGAEKIAQWLRHGLPLPGWVLKRHGSGVEESKLWSVCPYLPENGYGEIAVNLETHWKRKPEKAEEVRDVI
;
A
#
# COMPACT_ATOMS: atom_id res chain seq x y z
N MET A 1 -2.79 -28.59 -0.71
CA MET A 1 -3.05 -27.38 0.11
C MET A 1 -4.32 -26.72 -0.36
N LEU A 2 -5.12 -26.24 0.59
CA LEU A 2 -6.44 -25.68 0.35
C LEU A 2 -6.46 -24.19 0.70
N ASN A 3 -7.05 -23.39 -0.19
CA ASN A 3 -7.54 -22.08 0.18
C ASN A 3 -8.98 -22.26 0.67
N ALA A 4 -9.18 -22.01 1.96
CA ALA A 4 -10.49 -22.09 2.59
C ALA A 4 -11.11 -20.68 2.65
N THR A 5 -12.37 -20.59 2.25
CA THR A 5 -13.22 -19.43 2.45
C THR A 5 -14.42 -19.85 3.27
N LEU A 6 -14.59 -19.23 4.42
CA LEU A 6 -15.76 -19.37 5.27
C LEU A 6 -16.62 -18.12 5.10
N THR A 7 -17.77 -18.25 4.43
CA THR A 7 -18.77 -17.18 4.36
C THR A 7 -19.63 -17.24 5.61
N ILE A 8 -19.71 -16.13 6.33
CA ILE A 8 -20.36 -16.04 7.62
C ILE A 8 -21.49 -15.04 7.53
N THR A 9 -22.69 -15.47 7.90
CA THR A 9 -23.86 -14.62 8.07
C THR A 9 -24.12 -14.45 9.56
N LEU A 10 -23.98 -13.23 10.05
CA LEU A 10 -24.34 -12.82 11.40
C LEU A 10 -25.78 -12.32 11.37
N VAL A 11 -26.67 -13.00 12.09
CA VAL A 11 -28.07 -12.60 12.23
C VAL A 11 -28.21 -11.85 13.55
N LEU A 12 -28.43 -10.54 13.46
CA LEU A 12 -28.51 -9.62 14.58
C LEU A 12 -29.93 -9.09 14.74
N GLU A 13 -30.29 -8.72 15.95
CA GLU A 13 -31.54 -8.01 16.26
C GLU A 13 -31.25 -6.54 16.54
N GLY A 14 -32.04 -5.67 15.92
CA GLY A 14 -31.96 -4.23 16.11
C GLY A 14 -32.42 -3.76 17.49
N PRO A 15 -31.98 -2.57 17.93
CA PRO A 15 -31.13 -1.62 17.19
C PRO A 15 -29.65 -2.04 17.14
N ILE A 16 -28.93 -1.66 16.07
CA ILE A 16 -27.52 -2.05 15.85
C ILE A 16 -26.68 -0.80 15.60
N ILE A 17 -25.50 -0.71 16.24
CA ILE A 17 -24.53 0.36 15.97
C ILE A 17 -23.09 -0.17 15.94
N SER A 18 -22.39 -0.02 14.83
CA SER A 18 -20.94 -0.04 14.74
C SER A 18 -20.51 1.40 14.49
N LYS A 19 -19.86 2.07 15.45
CA LYS A 19 -19.66 3.52 15.37
C LYS A 19 -18.73 3.88 14.20
N SER A 20 -19.21 4.71 13.28
CA SER A 20 -18.44 5.36 12.22
C SER A 20 -17.65 6.57 12.72
N THR A 21 -16.72 7.04 11.91
CA THR A 21 -16.04 8.34 12.10
C THR A 21 -16.53 9.41 11.15
N SER A 22 -17.39 9.03 10.21
CA SER A 22 -18.08 9.96 9.32
C SER A 22 -18.91 10.95 10.11
N ILE A 23 -18.91 12.21 9.66
CA ILE A 23 -19.81 13.24 10.17
C ILE A 23 -21.24 12.81 9.84
N GLY A 24 -22.10 12.78 10.86
CA GLY A 24 -23.52 12.47 10.70
C GLY A 24 -24.32 13.63 10.17
N GLY A 25 -25.62 13.40 9.96
CA GLY A 25 -26.57 14.49 9.79
C GLY A 25 -26.55 15.45 10.99
N PHE A 26 -27.01 16.68 10.77
CA PHE A 26 -27.07 17.69 11.84
C PHE A 26 -27.82 17.14 13.06
N GLY A 27 -27.19 17.21 14.24
CA GLY A 27 -27.77 16.73 15.49
C GLY A 27 -27.62 15.22 15.76
N VAL A 28 -26.84 14.46 14.97
CA VAL A 28 -26.56 13.04 15.21
C VAL A 28 -25.15 12.86 15.79
N ASP A 29 -25.05 12.29 17.00
CA ASP A 29 -23.79 12.11 17.75
C ASP A 29 -23.05 10.81 17.41
N ALA A 30 -23.77 9.79 16.93
CA ALA A 30 -23.21 8.49 16.58
C ALA A 30 -23.85 7.94 15.32
N VAL A 31 -23.02 7.66 14.32
CA VAL A 31 -23.42 7.20 12.98
C VAL A 31 -23.01 5.74 12.82
N MET A 32 -23.85 4.95 12.15
CA MET A 32 -23.55 3.57 11.78
C MET A 32 -22.45 3.54 10.71
N SER A 33 -21.48 2.64 10.90
CA SER A 33 -20.36 2.45 10.00
C SER A 33 -20.86 2.02 8.63
N ARG A 34 -20.26 2.62 7.61
CA ARG A 34 -20.52 2.29 6.21
C ARG A 34 -19.21 2.09 5.48
N THR A 35 -19.20 1.20 4.50
CA THR A 35 -18.11 1.06 3.54
C THR A 35 -18.73 1.04 2.15
N ASN A 36 -18.23 1.89 1.25
CA ASN A 36 -18.82 2.08 -0.07
C ASN A 36 -20.35 2.31 -0.03
N GLY A 37 -20.83 3.09 0.94
CA GLY A 37 -22.26 3.40 1.13
C GLY A 37 -23.09 2.33 1.84
N ALA A 38 -22.65 1.07 1.88
CA ALA A 38 -23.38 0.00 2.56
C ALA A 38 -23.09 -0.04 4.07
N PHE A 39 -24.10 -0.32 4.89
CA PHE A 39 -23.90 -0.53 6.32
C PHE A 39 -22.98 -1.72 6.58
N CYS A 40 -22.03 -1.55 7.50
CA CYS A 40 -21.05 -2.59 7.76
C CYS A 40 -20.71 -2.77 9.24
N ILE A 41 -20.30 -4.00 9.57
CA ILE A 41 -19.61 -4.32 10.80
C ILE A 41 -18.15 -4.60 10.41
N PRO A 42 -17.19 -3.78 10.87
CA PRO A 42 -15.80 -3.95 10.48
C PRO A 42 -15.27 -5.34 10.83
N GLY A 43 -14.54 -5.98 9.91
CA GLY A 43 -13.99 -7.33 10.12
C GLY A 43 -13.05 -7.40 11.33
N SER A 44 -12.34 -6.30 11.63
CA SER A 44 -11.51 -6.16 12.82
C SER A 44 -12.30 -6.23 14.12
N LEU A 45 -13.54 -5.73 14.14
CA LEU A 45 -14.41 -5.78 15.32
C LEU A 45 -14.86 -7.22 15.58
N VAL A 46 -15.27 -7.93 14.52
CA VAL A 46 -15.63 -9.36 14.59
C VAL A 46 -14.43 -10.19 15.05
N LYS A 47 -13.25 -9.95 14.47
CA LYS A 47 -11.99 -10.61 14.87
C LYS A 47 -11.64 -10.36 16.34
N GLY A 48 -11.81 -9.13 16.83
CA GLY A 48 -11.59 -8.77 18.23
C GLY A 48 -12.58 -9.47 19.17
N LYS A 49 -13.85 -9.57 18.78
CA LYS A 49 -14.88 -10.29 19.54
C LYS A 49 -14.63 -11.79 19.57
N LEU A 50 -14.21 -12.37 18.45
CA LEU A 50 -13.84 -13.77 18.37
C LEU A 50 -12.67 -14.10 19.29
N ARG A 51 -11.64 -13.23 19.34
CA ARG A 51 -10.53 -13.37 20.30
C ARG A 51 -11.04 -13.41 21.74
N GLN A 52 -11.93 -12.48 22.10
CA GLN A 52 -12.51 -12.42 23.44
C GLN A 52 -13.29 -13.71 23.76
N ALA A 53 -14.11 -14.19 22.83
CA ALA A 53 -14.88 -15.41 22.99
C ALA A 53 -13.98 -16.64 23.18
N TRP A 54 -12.91 -16.77 22.38
CA TRP A 54 -11.94 -17.85 22.53
C TRP A 54 -11.18 -17.80 23.84
N ASP A 55 -10.82 -16.61 24.33
CA ASP A 55 -10.22 -16.43 25.66
C ASP A 55 -11.17 -16.88 26.78
N GLU A 56 -12.46 -16.53 26.68
CA GLU A 56 -13.48 -16.93 27.67
C GLU A 56 -13.71 -18.45 27.66
N LEU A 57 -13.87 -19.04 26.46
CA LEU A 57 -14.02 -20.49 26.30
C LEU A 57 -12.79 -21.26 26.82
N LYS A 58 -11.58 -20.74 26.62
CA LYS A 58 -10.35 -21.31 27.17
C LYS A 58 -10.30 -21.33 28.69
N SER A 59 -10.96 -20.38 29.34
CA SER A 59 -10.98 -20.29 30.81
C SER A 59 -11.99 -21.25 31.45
N MET A 60 -12.78 -21.97 30.66
CA MET A 60 -13.74 -22.95 31.17
C MET A 60 -13.04 -24.27 31.50
N GLU A 61 -13.16 -24.73 32.74
CA GLU A 61 -12.52 -25.96 33.23
C GLU A 61 -13.15 -27.24 32.66
N THR A 62 -14.40 -27.17 32.18
CA THR A 62 -15.22 -28.35 31.87
C THR A 62 -14.92 -29.00 30.52
N HIS A 63 -14.30 -28.29 29.56
CA HIS A 63 -13.85 -28.86 28.28
C HIS A 63 -12.64 -28.09 27.72
N PRO A 64 -11.57 -28.78 27.27
CA PRO A 64 -10.40 -28.12 26.72
C PRO A 64 -10.72 -27.48 25.35
N PHE A 65 -10.83 -26.16 25.32
CA PHE A 65 -10.96 -25.37 24.09
C PHE A 65 -9.58 -24.90 23.60
N GLU A 66 -8.94 -25.65 22.70
CA GLU A 66 -7.51 -25.48 22.36
C GLU A 66 -7.25 -24.61 21.12
N ALA A 67 -7.98 -23.51 20.94
CA ALA A 67 -7.76 -22.62 19.79
C ALA A 67 -6.36 -21.96 19.83
N ASP A 68 -5.59 -22.01 18.74
CA ASP A 68 -4.30 -21.30 18.67
C ASP A 68 -4.50 -19.82 18.32
N ILE A 69 -4.93 -19.04 19.32
CA ILE A 69 -5.31 -17.63 19.18
C ILE A 69 -4.18 -16.80 18.56
N LYS A 70 -2.92 -17.04 18.98
CA LYS A 70 -1.77 -16.26 18.50
C LYS A 70 -1.46 -16.57 17.04
N LYS A 71 -1.44 -17.85 16.66
CA LYS A 71 -1.22 -18.26 15.28
C LYS A 71 -2.33 -17.81 14.34
N TRP A 72 -3.58 -17.91 14.77
CA TRP A 72 -4.73 -17.67 13.90
C TRP A 72 -5.15 -16.20 13.84
N LEU A 73 -5.16 -15.49 14.98
CA LEU A 73 -5.59 -14.10 15.02
C LEU A 73 -4.42 -13.11 15.09
N GLY A 74 -3.19 -13.58 15.31
CA GLY A 74 -1.98 -12.78 15.48
C GLY A 74 -1.70 -12.41 16.94
N ASP A 75 -0.57 -11.76 17.19
CA ASP A 75 -0.29 -11.11 18.48
C ASP A 75 -0.56 -9.60 18.40
N GLY A 76 -0.93 -8.98 19.51
CA GLY A 76 -0.88 -7.52 19.63
C GLY A 76 0.57 -7.04 19.58
N SER A 77 0.84 -5.89 18.96
CA SER A 77 2.16 -5.27 19.04
C SER A 77 2.44 -4.87 20.50
N SER A 78 3.37 -5.53 21.18
CA SER A 78 3.83 -5.06 22.49
C SER A 78 4.69 -3.81 22.30
N GLU A 79 4.32 -2.70 22.91
CA GLU A 79 5.10 -1.45 22.88
C GLU A 79 6.48 -1.58 23.58
N THR A 80 6.71 -2.68 24.30
CA THR A 80 7.77 -2.82 25.31
C THR A 80 8.97 -3.68 24.92
N LYS A 81 9.22 -3.96 23.64
CA LYS A 81 10.45 -4.67 23.25
C LYS A 81 11.25 -3.85 22.25
N SER A 82 12.48 -3.53 22.65
CA SER A 82 13.50 -2.78 21.90
C SER A 82 14.54 -3.74 21.33
N SER A 83 14.11 -4.86 20.74
CA SER A 83 15.01 -5.79 20.04
C SER A 83 14.68 -5.81 18.54
N ALA A 84 15.66 -6.05 17.68
CA ALA A 84 15.43 -6.16 16.23
C ALA A 84 14.33 -7.20 15.91
N ASP A 85 14.26 -8.30 16.67
CA ASP A 85 13.24 -9.35 16.54
C ASP A 85 11.82 -8.93 16.95
N SER A 86 11.69 -7.93 17.83
CA SER A 86 10.39 -7.45 18.31
C SER A 86 9.62 -6.62 17.28
N ASN A 87 10.30 -6.13 16.24
CA ASN A 87 9.69 -5.36 15.15
C ASN A 87 9.27 -6.25 13.96
N LEU A 88 9.40 -7.57 14.08
CA LEU A 88 8.96 -8.51 13.06
C LEU A 88 7.42 -8.66 13.11
N PRO A 89 6.72 -8.51 11.98
CA PRO A 89 5.26 -8.55 11.96
C PRO A 89 4.73 -9.96 12.23
N LYS A 90 4.17 -10.19 13.42
CA LYS A 90 3.46 -11.43 13.79
C LYS A 90 2.03 -11.43 13.29
N ARG A 91 1.84 -11.71 12.00
CA ARG A 91 0.51 -11.74 11.36
C ARG A 91 -0.22 -13.04 11.74
N GLY A 92 -1.52 -12.93 12.00
CA GLY A 92 -2.39 -14.09 12.16
C GLY A 92 -2.75 -14.71 10.80
N LEU A 93 -3.01 -16.01 10.79
CA LEU A 93 -3.43 -16.77 9.62
C LEU A 93 -4.80 -16.35 9.06
N LEU A 94 -5.75 -15.96 9.94
CA LEU A 94 -7.13 -15.65 9.57
C LEU A 94 -7.31 -14.20 9.14
N ASN A 95 -7.79 -14.02 7.90
CA ASN A 95 -8.11 -12.73 7.30
C ASN A 95 -9.62 -12.55 7.21
N PHE A 96 -10.15 -11.52 7.85
CA PHE A 96 -11.58 -11.20 7.92
C PHE A 96 -11.89 -10.06 6.94
N SER A 97 -12.92 -10.23 6.10
CA SER A 97 -13.52 -9.09 5.40
C SER A 97 -14.40 -8.28 6.35
N ASP A 98 -14.82 -7.10 5.91
CA ASP A 98 -15.96 -6.44 6.52
C ASP A 98 -17.22 -7.29 6.29
N PHE A 99 -18.16 -7.17 7.23
CA PHE A 99 -19.45 -7.82 7.17
C PHE A 99 -20.46 -6.78 6.72
N LEU A 100 -21.04 -6.99 5.54
CA LEU A 100 -21.88 -6.03 4.84
C LEU A 100 -23.34 -6.39 5.00
N HIS A 101 -24.19 -5.38 5.03
CA HIS A 101 -25.63 -5.53 4.89
C HIS A 101 -26.08 -4.95 3.55
N ASP A 102 -27.07 -5.60 2.93
CA ASP A 102 -27.51 -5.27 1.56
C ASP A 102 -28.26 -3.94 1.47
N ARG A 103 -28.87 -3.46 2.56
CA ARG A 103 -29.57 -2.17 2.58
C ARG A 103 -28.55 -1.02 2.68
N PRO A 104 -28.53 -0.06 1.74
CA PRO A 104 -27.61 1.07 1.77
C PRO A 104 -28.07 2.20 2.70
N GLU A 105 -29.37 2.26 3.03
CA GLU A 105 -30.00 3.42 3.67
C GLU A 105 -30.94 3.05 4.82
N GLY A 106 -31.07 3.97 5.76
CA GLY A 106 -31.95 3.90 6.93
C GLY A 106 -31.68 5.13 7.79
N SER A 107 -32.72 5.93 8.06
CA SER A 107 -32.59 7.29 8.63
C SER A 107 -33.19 7.45 10.02
N ALA A 108 -33.58 6.35 10.67
CA ALA A 108 -34.11 6.42 12.02
C ALA A 108 -33.01 6.79 13.02
N THR A 109 -33.39 7.54 14.05
CA THR A 109 -32.52 7.90 15.17
C THR A 109 -33.16 7.47 16.48
N ILE A 110 -32.32 7.12 17.45
CA ILE A 110 -32.72 6.80 18.82
C ILE A 110 -31.99 7.78 19.74
N CYS A 111 -32.75 8.40 20.63
CA CYS A 111 -32.18 9.24 21.68
C CYS A 111 -31.86 8.39 22.91
N ARG A 112 -30.64 8.52 23.41
CA ARG A 112 -30.23 8.00 24.71
C ARG A 112 -30.11 9.17 25.68
N ILE A 113 -30.79 9.03 26.82
CA ILE A 113 -30.73 10.00 27.91
C ILE A 113 -30.24 9.33 29.20
N SER A 114 -29.63 10.11 30.08
CA SER A 114 -29.50 9.75 31.49
C SER A 114 -30.48 10.60 32.28
N ILE A 115 -31.34 9.98 33.07
CA ILE A 115 -32.28 10.71 33.94
C ILE A 115 -31.52 11.13 35.21
N ASP A 116 -31.71 12.38 35.62
CA ASP A 116 -31.27 12.88 36.92
C ASP A 116 -32.24 12.36 37.98
N PRO A 117 -31.77 11.56 38.97
CA PRO A 117 -32.65 10.95 39.95
C PRO A 117 -33.30 11.96 40.91
N GLU A 118 -32.73 13.15 41.08
CA GLU A 118 -33.28 14.19 41.96
C GLU A 118 -34.30 15.06 41.22
N LEU A 119 -34.01 15.42 39.97
CA LEU A 119 -34.82 16.36 39.19
C LEU A 119 -35.87 15.67 38.30
N GLY A 120 -35.75 14.36 38.04
CA GLY A 120 -36.59 13.63 37.08
C GLY A 120 -36.43 14.05 35.62
N ALA A 121 -35.52 15.00 35.34
CA ALA A 121 -35.22 15.53 34.02
C ALA A 121 -34.00 14.84 33.38
N VAL A 122 -33.73 15.11 32.11
CA VAL A 122 -32.49 14.66 31.46
C VAL A 122 -31.30 15.36 32.12
N LYS A 123 -30.34 14.58 32.61
CA LYS A 123 -29.09 15.09 33.17
C LYS A 123 -28.36 15.94 32.14
N ASN A 124 -27.87 17.10 32.56
CA ASN A 124 -27.23 18.06 31.66
C ASN A 124 -26.10 17.41 30.83
N ARG A 125 -26.09 17.63 29.51
CA ARG A 125 -25.17 17.03 28.52
C ARG A 125 -25.20 15.49 28.41
N HIS A 126 -26.29 14.85 28.83
CA HIS A 126 -26.47 13.40 28.69
C HIS A 126 -27.53 13.00 27.66
N LEU A 127 -27.92 13.92 26.77
CA LEU A 127 -28.66 13.58 25.55
C LEU A 127 -27.66 13.15 24.46
N GLN A 128 -27.87 11.97 23.90
CA GLN A 128 -27.10 11.45 22.77
C GLN A 128 -28.07 10.96 21.69
N VAL A 129 -27.94 11.45 20.47
CA VAL A 129 -28.73 11.02 19.31
C VAL A 129 -27.89 10.02 18.51
N ILE A 130 -28.39 8.80 18.38
CA ILE A 130 -27.71 7.67 17.74
C ILE A 130 -28.47 7.30 16.48
N GLU A 131 -27.80 7.19 15.35
CA GLU A 131 -28.35 6.59 14.14
C GLU A 131 -28.69 5.12 14.40
N ALA A 132 -29.93 4.75 14.13
CA ALA A 132 -30.46 3.42 14.34
C ALA A 132 -31.19 2.98 13.06
N PRO A 133 -30.44 2.59 12.01
CA PRO A 133 -31.05 2.25 10.72
C PRO A 133 -31.89 0.96 10.77
N PHE A 134 -31.83 0.23 11.88
CA PHE A 134 -32.58 -1.00 12.14
C PHE A 134 -33.42 -0.82 13.40
N ALA A 135 -34.72 -1.11 13.30
CA ALA A 135 -35.66 -0.93 14.39
C ALA A 135 -35.45 -1.96 15.51
N ALA A 136 -35.96 -1.68 16.70
CA ALA A 136 -35.93 -2.63 17.81
C ALA A 136 -36.69 -3.91 17.43
N GLY A 137 -36.05 -5.08 17.61
CA GLY A 137 -36.62 -6.37 17.23
C GLY A 137 -36.51 -6.73 15.73
N GLU A 138 -36.04 -5.81 14.87
CA GLU A 138 -35.81 -6.12 13.45
C GLU A 138 -34.67 -7.12 13.33
N THR A 139 -34.90 -8.23 12.62
CA THR A 139 -33.86 -9.21 12.33
C THR A 139 -33.08 -8.80 11.08
N VAL A 140 -31.76 -8.71 11.18
CA VAL A 140 -30.88 -8.18 10.14
C VAL A 140 -29.70 -9.12 9.90
N CYS A 141 -29.37 -9.37 8.64
CA CYS A 141 -28.24 -10.20 8.25
C CYS A 141 -27.05 -9.35 7.81
N PHE A 142 -25.86 -9.64 8.36
CA PHE A 142 -24.59 -9.11 7.89
C PHE A 142 -23.71 -10.25 7.39
N ILE A 143 -23.21 -10.14 6.16
CA ILE A 143 -22.47 -11.20 5.48
C ILE A 143 -21.01 -10.77 5.31
N GLY A 144 -20.09 -11.61 5.78
CA GLY A 144 -18.65 -11.42 5.63
C GLY A 144 -17.94 -12.74 5.33
N THR A 145 -16.62 -12.69 5.12
CA THR A 145 -15.81 -13.86 4.83
C THR A 145 -14.57 -13.94 5.72
N VAL A 146 -14.17 -15.17 6.06
CA VAL A 146 -12.89 -15.46 6.68
C VAL A 146 -12.09 -16.35 5.74
N ARG A 147 -10.89 -15.90 5.37
CA ARG A 147 -10.01 -16.63 4.45
C ARG A 147 -8.71 -17.01 5.10
N PHE A 148 -8.25 -18.22 4.78
CA PHE A 148 -7.01 -18.78 5.27
C PHE A 148 -6.56 -19.96 4.40
N SER A 149 -5.29 -20.33 4.54
CA SER A 149 -4.73 -21.52 3.89
C SER A 149 -4.60 -22.67 4.90
N ALA A 150 -4.87 -23.88 4.43
CA ALA A 150 -4.79 -25.10 5.23
C ALA A 150 -4.05 -26.21 4.46
N LYS A 151 -3.39 -27.11 5.20
CA LYS A 151 -2.65 -28.24 4.60
C LYS A 151 -3.60 -29.21 3.90
N ASP A 152 -4.69 -29.55 4.59
CA ASP A 152 -5.69 -30.53 4.22
C ASP A 152 -7.10 -30.08 4.68
N ALA A 153 -8.13 -30.80 4.21
CA ALA A 153 -9.53 -30.50 4.53
C ALA A 153 -9.82 -30.61 6.02
N ARG A 154 -9.22 -31.60 6.71
CA ARG A 154 -9.40 -31.81 8.15
C ARG A 154 -8.94 -30.61 8.97
N THR A 155 -7.77 -30.06 8.62
CA THR A 155 -7.22 -28.86 9.25
C THR A 155 -8.11 -27.65 8.97
N ALA A 156 -8.64 -27.54 7.74
CA ALA A 156 -9.58 -26.48 7.39
C ALA A 156 -10.88 -26.58 8.19
N ASP A 157 -11.47 -27.77 8.28
CA ASP A 157 -12.69 -28.04 9.06
C ASP A 157 -12.49 -27.74 10.54
N ASN A 158 -11.34 -28.11 11.11
CA ASN A 158 -11.01 -27.78 12.50
C ASN A 158 -10.99 -26.25 12.71
N ILE A 159 -10.31 -25.49 11.84
CA ILE A 159 -10.27 -24.03 11.93
C ILE A 159 -11.68 -23.44 11.79
N CYS A 160 -12.46 -23.90 10.80
CA CYS A 160 -13.84 -23.48 10.60
C CYS A 160 -14.69 -23.73 11.85
N TRP A 161 -14.54 -24.91 12.47
CA TRP A 161 -15.24 -25.25 13.71
C TRP A 161 -14.90 -24.30 14.85
N TYR A 162 -13.62 -23.96 15.05
CA TYR A 162 -13.21 -23.01 16.09
C TYR A 162 -13.77 -21.60 15.85
N VAL A 163 -13.75 -21.14 14.59
CA VAL A 163 -14.31 -19.83 14.22
C VAL A 163 -15.81 -19.81 14.48
N GLU A 164 -16.54 -20.80 13.98
CA GLU A 164 -17.99 -20.90 14.13
C GLU A 164 -18.40 -21.00 15.61
N THR A 165 -17.74 -21.86 16.39
CA THR A 165 -18.01 -22.04 17.83
C THR A 165 -17.76 -20.74 18.60
N GLY A 166 -16.64 -20.06 18.33
CA GLY A 166 -16.35 -18.80 18.98
C GLY A 166 -17.32 -17.68 18.59
N LEU A 167 -17.81 -17.67 17.36
CA LEU A 167 -18.81 -16.68 16.94
C LEU A 167 -20.18 -16.95 17.58
N ARG A 168 -20.60 -18.21 17.68
CA ARG A 168 -21.83 -18.61 18.37
C ARG A 168 -21.81 -18.31 19.87
N TRP A 169 -20.61 -18.22 20.47
CA TRP A 169 -20.43 -17.80 21.86
C TRP A 169 -20.66 -16.30 22.09
N ILE A 170 -20.61 -15.47 21.03
CA ILE A 170 -20.81 -14.03 21.16
C ILE A 170 -22.30 -13.73 21.31
N THR A 171 -22.67 -12.99 22.35
CA THR A 171 -24.09 -12.61 22.59
C THR A 171 -24.49 -11.30 21.91
N SER A 172 -23.53 -10.41 21.61
CA SER A 172 -23.78 -9.11 20.99
C SER A 172 -22.55 -8.53 20.30
N ILE A 173 -22.78 -7.80 19.21
CA ILE A 173 -21.76 -7.16 18.36
C ILE A 173 -22.06 -5.66 18.22
N GLY A 174 -21.01 -4.83 18.22
CA GLY A 174 -21.14 -3.38 18.07
C GLY A 174 -20.94 -2.59 19.36
N GLY A 175 -21.35 -1.32 19.30
CA GLY A 175 -21.44 -0.38 20.41
C GLY A 175 -22.78 -0.48 21.16
N ALA A 176 -22.91 0.26 22.26
CA ALA A 176 -24.14 0.32 23.08
C ALA A 176 -24.69 -1.05 23.58
N ARG A 177 -23.85 -2.09 23.62
CA ARG A 177 -24.25 -3.46 24.02
C ARG A 177 -24.88 -3.54 25.42
N THR A 178 -24.46 -2.69 26.36
CA THR A 178 -25.01 -2.66 27.73
C THR A 178 -26.46 -2.20 27.80
N VAL A 179 -26.97 -1.57 26.74
CA VAL A 179 -28.37 -1.12 26.63
C VAL A 179 -29.13 -1.92 25.56
N GLY A 180 -28.62 -3.09 25.17
CA GLY A 180 -29.33 -4.05 24.32
C GLY A 180 -29.03 -3.99 22.82
N PHE A 181 -28.11 -3.14 22.36
CA PHE A 181 -27.82 -3.02 20.92
C PHE A 181 -27.07 -4.24 20.37
N GLY A 182 -27.42 -4.62 19.13
CA GLY A 182 -26.70 -5.58 18.32
C GLY A 182 -26.68 -6.98 18.91
N ARG A 183 -27.82 -7.45 19.42
CA ARG A 183 -27.95 -8.82 19.96
C ARG A 183 -27.74 -9.82 18.84
N LEU A 184 -26.80 -10.76 19.02
CA LEU A 184 -26.54 -11.83 18.05
C LEU A 184 -27.52 -12.97 18.29
N VAL A 185 -28.38 -13.24 17.32
CA VAL A 185 -29.44 -14.25 17.37
C VAL A 185 -28.95 -15.56 16.77
N ASN A 186 -28.24 -15.49 15.65
CA ASN A 186 -27.74 -16.68 14.96
C ASN A 186 -26.45 -16.40 14.19
N VAL A 187 -25.68 -17.47 13.94
CA VAL A 187 -24.50 -17.46 13.08
C VAL A 187 -24.62 -18.62 12.10
N CYS A 188 -24.70 -18.30 10.81
CA CYS A 188 -24.65 -19.28 9.75
C CYS A 188 -23.27 -19.24 9.07
N ALA A 189 -22.72 -20.40 8.76
CA ALA A 189 -21.40 -20.53 8.14
C ALA A 189 -21.48 -21.47 6.93
N GLU A 190 -21.11 -20.96 5.75
CA GLU A 190 -20.95 -21.73 4.53
C GLU A 190 -19.46 -21.91 4.24
N ARG A 191 -19.04 -23.16 4.02
CA ARG A 191 -17.63 -23.53 3.82
C ARG A 191 -17.38 -23.77 2.34
N LYS A 192 -16.38 -23.09 1.78
CA LYS A 192 -15.88 -23.33 0.42
C LYS A 192 -14.40 -23.64 0.45
N TYR A 193 -14.04 -24.79 -0.09
CA TYR A 193 -12.66 -25.21 -0.26
C TYR A 193 -12.30 -25.16 -1.72
N LYS A 194 -11.21 -24.46 -2.03
CA LYS A 194 -10.61 -24.47 -3.35
C LYS A 194 -9.23 -25.08 -3.21
N GLU A 195 -9.01 -26.20 -3.89
CA GLU A 195 -7.64 -26.66 -4.12
C GLU A 195 -6.90 -25.59 -4.91
N LEU A 196 -5.68 -25.29 -4.47
CA LEU A 196 -4.75 -24.52 -5.27
C LEU A 196 -4.31 -25.42 -6.44
N GLU A 197 -5.15 -25.50 -7.46
CA GLU A 197 -4.79 -26.10 -8.73
C GLU A 197 -3.75 -25.21 -9.40
N ILE A 198 -2.52 -25.71 -9.43
CA ILE A 198 -1.44 -25.16 -10.22
C ILE A 198 -1.67 -25.66 -11.64
N GLN A 199 -2.65 -25.09 -12.34
CA GLN A 199 -2.71 -25.33 -13.77
C GLN A 199 -1.52 -24.62 -14.40
N PRO A 200 -0.64 -25.32 -15.15
CA PRO A 200 0.37 -24.66 -15.97
C PRO A 200 -0.36 -23.91 -17.07
N GLN A 201 -0.79 -22.68 -16.78
CA GLN A 201 -1.33 -21.83 -17.82
C GLN A 201 -0.21 -21.49 -18.79
N THR A 202 -0.56 -21.49 -20.07
CA THR A 202 0.27 -21.04 -21.17
C THR A 202 0.46 -19.52 -21.03
N ALA A 203 1.36 -19.11 -20.14
CA ALA A 203 1.75 -17.72 -20.05
C ALA A 203 2.51 -17.35 -21.33
N SER A 204 2.14 -16.23 -21.96
CA SER A 204 3.00 -15.61 -22.97
C SER A 204 4.36 -15.34 -22.32
N VAL A 205 5.43 -15.93 -22.87
CA VAL A 205 6.79 -15.69 -22.37
C VAL A 205 7.14 -14.26 -22.72
N SER A 206 7.10 -13.39 -21.72
CA SER A 206 7.58 -12.02 -21.78
C SER A 206 8.71 -11.88 -20.77
N ASP A 207 9.71 -11.07 -21.11
CA ASP A 207 10.76 -10.68 -20.16
C ASP A 207 10.21 -9.82 -19.02
N SER A 208 9.02 -9.25 -19.21
CA SER A 208 8.33 -8.49 -18.17
C SER A 208 6.81 -8.77 -18.20
N PRO A 209 6.34 -9.88 -17.61
CA PRO A 209 4.92 -10.14 -17.45
C PRO A 209 4.26 -9.06 -16.59
N ALA A 210 3.09 -8.63 -17.01
CA ALA A 210 2.27 -7.66 -16.32
C ALA A 210 1.10 -8.33 -15.59
N PHE A 211 0.71 -7.69 -14.49
CA PHE A 211 -0.29 -8.17 -13.57
C PHE A 211 -1.15 -7.02 -13.07
N VAL A 212 -2.37 -7.35 -12.68
CA VAL A 212 -3.31 -6.43 -12.07
C VAL A 212 -3.72 -6.97 -10.71
N ILE A 213 -3.62 -6.12 -9.69
CA ILE A 213 -4.13 -6.37 -8.35
C ILE A 213 -5.54 -5.77 -8.26
N ILE A 214 -6.51 -6.59 -7.87
CA ILE A 214 -7.91 -6.17 -7.65
C ILE A 214 -8.20 -6.34 -6.15
N PRO A 215 -8.07 -5.29 -5.32
CA PRO A 215 -8.39 -5.35 -3.91
C PRO A 215 -9.87 -5.63 -3.69
N GLN A 216 -10.19 -6.57 -2.79
CA GLN A 216 -11.57 -6.96 -2.51
C GLN A 216 -12.20 -6.18 -1.36
N GLY A 217 -11.61 -5.05 -1.00
CA GLY A 217 -12.08 -4.15 0.05
C GLY A 217 -11.12 -2.99 0.26
N PRO A 218 -11.46 -2.07 1.17
CA PRO A 218 -10.61 -0.92 1.46
C PRO A 218 -9.26 -1.32 2.02
N PHE A 219 -8.21 -0.62 1.58
CA PHE A 219 -6.85 -0.99 1.95
C PHE A 219 -6.00 0.19 2.41
N CYS A 220 -4.97 -0.12 3.21
CA CYS A 220 -3.99 0.87 3.66
C CYS A 220 -2.56 0.30 3.53
N VAL A 221 -1.79 0.88 2.61
CA VAL A 221 -0.33 0.75 2.52
C VAL A 221 0.25 2.01 3.15
N ALA A 222 0.66 1.93 4.41
CA ALA A 222 1.00 3.13 5.17
C ALA A 222 2.23 3.86 4.60
N ARG A 223 2.04 5.09 4.10
CA ARG A 223 3.09 6.01 3.60
C ARG A 223 3.92 6.58 4.73
N ARG A 224 3.22 7.35 5.57
CA ARG A 224 3.76 8.18 6.64
C ARG A 224 2.79 8.12 7.82
N ARG A 225 3.33 8.15 9.03
CA ARG A 225 2.53 8.51 10.21
C ARG A 225 2.34 10.01 10.19
N ILE A 226 1.15 10.49 9.81
CA ILE A 226 0.80 11.92 9.85
C ILE A 226 0.78 12.40 11.30
N SER A 227 0.29 11.54 12.20
CA SER A 227 0.36 11.71 13.65
C SER A 227 0.70 10.36 14.31
N LYS A 228 0.91 10.34 15.63
CA LYS A 228 1.17 9.09 16.37
C LYS A 228 0.13 7.99 16.07
N ASN A 229 -1.10 8.40 15.78
CA ASN A 229 -2.27 7.53 15.73
C ASN A 229 -2.99 7.53 14.37
N LEU A 230 -2.49 8.21 13.33
CA LEU A 230 -3.11 8.22 12.00
C LEU A 230 -2.12 7.71 10.95
N PHE A 231 -2.54 6.67 10.21
CA PHE A 231 -1.82 6.18 9.03
C PHE A 231 -2.61 6.50 7.78
N GLU A 232 -1.95 7.13 6.83
CA GLU A 232 -2.48 7.39 5.51
C GLU A 232 -1.98 6.34 4.52
N SER A 233 -2.87 5.84 3.66
CA SER A 233 -2.51 4.94 2.57
C SER A 233 -1.83 5.68 1.40
N GLU A 234 -0.77 5.06 0.89
CA GLU A 234 -0.25 5.38 -0.44
C GLU A 234 -1.26 4.99 -1.53
N THR A 235 -1.33 5.84 -2.54
CA THR A 235 -2.08 5.62 -3.78
C THR A 235 -1.43 4.56 -4.67
N VAL A 236 -0.10 4.55 -4.72
CA VAL A 236 0.71 3.55 -5.42
C VAL A 236 1.07 2.44 -4.44
N ILE A 237 1.10 1.18 -4.88
CA ILE A 237 1.56 0.06 -4.05
C ILE A 237 3.03 -0.20 -4.40
N PRO A 238 4.00 0.04 -3.50
CA PRO A 238 5.41 -0.18 -3.80
C PRO A 238 5.71 -1.64 -4.14
N GLY A 239 6.64 -1.87 -5.07
CA GLY A 239 7.03 -3.21 -5.52
C GLY A 239 7.56 -4.07 -4.37
N GLY A 240 8.30 -3.48 -3.43
CA GLY A 240 8.72 -4.15 -2.19
C GLY A 240 7.57 -4.60 -1.29
N VAL A 241 6.43 -3.90 -1.30
CA VAL A 241 5.22 -4.33 -0.57
C VAL A 241 4.58 -5.53 -1.26
N ILE A 242 4.53 -5.54 -2.60
CA ILE A 242 4.03 -6.67 -3.39
C ILE A 242 4.91 -7.89 -3.18
N LYS A 243 6.23 -7.75 -3.36
CA LYS A 243 7.23 -8.81 -3.15
C LYS A 243 7.16 -9.37 -1.73
N GLY A 244 7.08 -8.50 -0.72
CA GLY A 244 6.94 -8.90 0.68
C GLY A 244 5.60 -9.59 1.00
N ALA A 245 4.50 -9.17 0.36
CA ALA A 245 3.20 -9.82 0.48
C ALA A 245 3.21 -11.23 -0.13
N ILE A 246 3.80 -11.38 -1.33
CA ILE A 246 4.01 -12.68 -1.98
C ILE A 246 4.86 -13.58 -1.09
N ALA A 247 5.98 -13.08 -0.58
CA ALA A 247 6.87 -13.86 0.28
C ALA A 247 6.17 -14.35 1.56
N SER A 248 5.42 -13.44 2.22
CA SER A 248 4.66 -13.77 3.42
C SER A 248 3.57 -14.81 3.15
N MET A 249 2.83 -14.64 2.05
CA MET A 249 1.81 -15.59 1.62
C MET A 249 2.41 -16.95 1.29
N TRP A 250 3.51 -16.99 0.54
CA TRP A 250 4.18 -18.21 0.12
C TRP A 250 4.74 -18.97 1.31
N GLY A 251 5.36 -18.29 2.28
CA GLY A 251 5.76 -18.89 3.54
C GLY A 251 4.57 -19.47 4.30
N SER A 252 3.48 -18.70 4.44
CA SER A 252 2.26 -19.17 5.12
C SER A 252 1.63 -20.39 4.44
N LEU A 253 1.67 -20.45 3.10
CA LEU A 253 1.25 -21.61 2.34
C LEU A 253 2.10 -22.80 2.78
N LEU A 254 3.43 -22.72 2.68
CA LEU A 254 4.30 -23.85 3.01
C LEU A 254 4.34 -24.20 4.51
N GLY A 255 3.60 -23.49 5.37
CA GLY A 255 3.63 -23.64 6.82
C GLY A 255 4.96 -23.16 7.42
N LYS A 256 5.68 -22.33 6.68
CA LYS A 256 6.96 -21.73 7.01
C LYS A 256 6.77 -20.41 7.76
N GLY A 257 7.76 -20.05 8.57
CA GLY A 257 7.72 -18.81 9.34
C GLY A 257 7.74 -17.57 8.44
N PRO A 258 7.20 -16.42 8.87
CA PRO A 258 7.20 -15.17 8.10
C PRO A 258 8.61 -14.58 7.87
N ASN A 259 9.63 -15.15 8.50
CA ASN A 259 11.02 -14.71 8.44
C ASN A 259 11.92 -15.66 7.66
N GLU A 260 11.37 -16.77 7.15
CA GLU A 260 12.16 -17.66 6.31
C GLU A 260 12.51 -16.97 4.99
N ILE A 261 13.79 -16.98 4.66
CA ILE A 261 14.29 -16.41 3.42
C ILE A 261 13.90 -17.35 2.28
N ILE A 262 13.32 -16.79 1.23
CA ILE A 262 13.08 -17.54 -0.01
C ILE A 262 14.41 -17.66 -0.74
N SER A 263 14.88 -18.90 -0.84
CA SER A 263 16.13 -19.27 -1.51
C SER A 263 15.96 -20.63 -2.18
N GLU A 264 17.02 -21.13 -2.80
CA GLU A 264 17.04 -22.49 -3.33
C GLU A 264 16.60 -23.53 -2.28
N GLY A 265 15.78 -24.50 -2.72
CA GLY A 265 15.17 -25.51 -1.83
C GLY A 265 13.98 -25.01 -0.99
N PHE A 266 13.58 -23.73 -1.10
CA PHE A 266 12.46 -23.20 -0.31
C PHE A 266 11.13 -23.90 -0.63
N ASP A 267 10.81 -24.09 -1.91
CA ASP A 267 9.62 -24.82 -2.36
C ASP A 267 10.01 -25.88 -3.40
N PRO A 268 9.98 -27.18 -3.06
CA PRO A 268 10.26 -28.25 -4.01
C PRO A 268 9.34 -28.25 -5.23
N ALA A 269 8.12 -27.72 -5.12
CA ALA A 269 7.20 -27.61 -6.25
C ALA A 269 7.49 -26.40 -7.15
N ARG A 270 8.29 -25.43 -6.68
CA ARG A 270 8.67 -24.20 -7.41
C ARG A 270 10.17 -23.92 -7.29
N PRO A 271 11.04 -24.84 -7.73
CA PRO A 271 12.48 -24.74 -7.48
C PRO A 271 13.13 -23.53 -8.16
N LYS A 272 12.73 -23.23 -9.41
CA LYS A 272 13.28 -22.13 -10.20
C LYS A 272 12.88 -20.77 -9.64
N LEU A 273 11.61 -20.58 -9.30
CA LEU A 273 11.14 -19.37 -8.65
C LEU A 273 11.82 -19.20 -7.28
N SER A 274 11.98 -20.28 -6.50
CA SER A 274 12.63 -20.22 -5.18
C SER A 274 14.08 -19.74 -5.28
N HIS A 275 14.82 -20.24 -6.28
CA HIS A 275 16.20 -19.84 -6.53
C HIS A 275 16.30 -18.38 -7.02
N CYS A 276 15.41 -17.93 -7.91
CA CYS A 276 15.51 -16.61 -8.55
C CYS A 276 14.70 -15.48 -7.85
N PHE A 277 13.98 -15.75 -6.76
CA PHE A 277 12.99 -14.81 -6.21
C PHE A 277 13.59 -13.45 -5.79
N SER A 278 14.80 -13.45 -5.23
CA SER A 278 15.49 -12.21 -4.84
C SER A 278 15.85 -11.35 -6.05
N SER A 279 16.20 -11.96 -7.18
CA SER A 279 16.58 -11.29 -8.44
C SER A 279 15.40 -10.74 -9.25
N LEU A 280 14.17 -11.14 -8.94
CA LEU A 280 12.97 -10.58 -9.58
C LEU A 280 12.79 -9.11 -9.19
N ARG A 281 12.61 -8.25 -10.19
CA ARG A 281 12.25 -6.84 -9.98
C ARG A 281 10.75 -6.67 -10.06
N PHE A 282 10.13 -6.31 -8.94
CA PHE A 282 8.72 -5.96 -8.89
C PHE A 282 8.57 -4.46 -9.06
N GLN A 283 7.96 -4.00 -10.16
CA GLN A 283 7.62 -2.59 -10.32
C GLN A 283 6.54 -2.17 -9.32
N HIS A 284 6.45 -0.87 -9.07
CA HIS A 284 5.34 -0.31 -8.31
C HIS A 284 4.01 -0.54 -9.04
N ALA A 285 2.95 -0.84 -8.30
CA ALA A 285 1.61 -0.96 -8.88
C ALA A 285 0.89 0.38 -8.83
N PHE A 286 0.45 0.87 -9.99
CA PHE A 286 -0.24 2.15 -10.12
C PHE A 286 -1.73 1.94 -10.37
N PRO A 287 -2.59 2.81 -9.84
CA PRO A 287 -4.03 2.69 -10.01
C PRO A 287 -4.44 2.99 -11.45
N VAL A 288 -5.32 2.18 -12.02
CA VAL A 288 -6.02 2.41 -13.29
C VAL A 288 -7.49 2.11 -13.11
N ARG A 289 -8.36 2.72 -13.91
CA ARG A 289 -9.77 2.30 -13.96
C ARG A 289 -9.88 0.94 -14.65
N THR A 290 -10.81 0.11 -14.23
CA THR A 290 -11.10 -1.16 -14.89
C THR A 290 -11.41 -0.93 -16.37
N GLY A 291 -10.76 -1.71 -17.24
CA GLY A 291 -10.86 -1.57 -18.69
C GLY A 291 -9.88 -0.56 -19.31
N GLN A 292 -9.16 0.25 -18.53
CA GLN A 292 -8.06 1.06 -19.07
C GLN A 292 -6.82 0.20 -19.33
N THR A 293 -6.21 0.43 -20.49
CA THR A 293 -5.06 -0.32 -21.00
C THR A 293 -3.74 0.43 -20.90
N SER A 294 -3.72 1.61 -20.28
CA SER A 294 -2.49 2.37 -20.02
C SER A 294 -2.33 2.62 -18.53
N ARG A 295 -1.13 2.38 -18.02
CA ARG A 295 -0.76 2.73 -16.65
C ARG A 295 -0.46 4.24 -16.58
N PRO A 296 -0.77 4.93 -15.46
CA PRO A 296 -0.49 6.35 -15.34
C PRO A 296 1.01 6.64 -15.33
N VAL A 297 1.37 7.85 -15.76
CA VAL A 297 2.73 8.39 -15.69
C VAL A 297 2.80 9.43 -14.58
N VAL A 298 3.88 9.46 -13.80
CA VAL A 298 4.07 10.53 -12.82
C VAL A 298 4.30 11.85 -13.57
N PRO A 299 3.48 12.90 -13.34
CA PRO A 299 3.69 14.19 -13.97
C PRO A 299 5.08 14.76 -13.62
N PRO A 300 5.86 15.23 -14.61
CA PRO A 300 7.16 15.85 -14.37
C PRO A 300 7.07 17.08 -13.45
N LEU A 301 8.05 17.25 -12.57
CA LEU A 301 8.18 18.44 -11.71
C LEU A 301 8.63 19.69 -12.48
N SER A 302 9.03 19.54 -13.75
CA SER A 302 9.24 20.64 -14.70
C SER A 302 7.93 21.27 -15.19
N LEU A 303 6.78 20.69 -14.85
CA LEU A 303 5.50 21.29 -15.19
C LEU A 303 5.18 22.48 -14.28
N VAL A 304 4.67 23.54 -14.89
CA VAL A 304 4.27 24.77 -14.21
C VAL A 304 2.90 25.24 -14.67
N LYS A 305 2.14 25.92 -13.82
CA LYS A 305 0.88 26.59 -14.18
C LYS A 305 1.09 28.09 -14.39
N ALA A 306 0.57 28.63 -15.48
CA ALA A 306 0.63 30.04 -15.84
C ALA A 306 -0.59 30.48 -16.67
N GLY A 307 -0.84 31.80 -16.72
CA GLY A 307 -1.91 32.42 -17.51
C GLY A 307 -3.30 32.44 -16.84
N LYS A 308 -4.32 32.88 -17.59
CA LYS A 308 -5.75 32.78 -17.21
C LYS A 308 -6.58 32.36 -18.44
N PRO A 309 -7.35 31.25 -18.39
CA PRO A 309 -7.40 30.25 -17.32
C PRO A 309 -6.04 29.54 -17.16
N ASP A 310 -5.78 28.98 -15.97
CA ASP A 310 -4.52 28.28 -15.67
C ASP A 310 -4.29 27.17 -16.70
N ARG A 311 -3.30 27.38 -17.57
CA ARG A 311 -2.73 26.35 -18.43
C ARG A 311 -1.46 25.86 -17.77
N PHE A 312 -1.03 24.65 -18.14
CA PHE A 312 0.25 24.15 -17.69
C PHE A 312 1.20 23.97 -18.87
N TYR A 313 2.47 24.25 -18.58
CA TYR A 313 3.58 24.26 -19.51
C TYR A 313 4.72 23.44 -18.94
N ASP A 314 5.58 22.94 -19.81
CA ASP A 314 6.84 22.32 -19.41
C ASP A 314 7.99 23.31 -19.68
N VAL A 315 8.89 23.46 -18.69
CA VAL A 315 10.01 24.40 -18.75
C VAL A 315 11.38 23.73 -18.85
N THR A 316 11.49 22.44 -19.20
CA THR A 316 12.79 21.75 -19.30
C THR A 316 13.74 22.33 -20.33
N ASP A 317 13.21 23.05 -21.32
CA ASP A 317 13.97 23.57 -22.45
C ASP A 317 14.66 24.90 -22.19
N PHE A 318 14.39 25.54 -21.05
CA PHE A 318 14.99 26.82 -20.68
C PHE A 318 16.23 26.60 -19.83
N ASP A 319 17.30 27.31 -20.17
CA ASP A 319 18.58 27.26 -19.45
C ASP A 319 18.62 28.26 -18.27
N CYS A 320 17.58 29.07 -18.09
CA CYS A 320 17.46 30.06 -17.03
C CYS A 320 15.98 30.24 -16.59
N PRO A 321 15.72 30.89 -15.44
CA PRO A 321 14.36 31.21 -15.03
C PRO A 321 13.60 32.03 -16.09
N VAL A 322 12.33 31.70 -16.29
CA VAL A 322 11.47 32.36 -17.29
C VAL A 322 10.20 32.91 -16.70
N LEU A 323 9.74 34.03 -17.25
CA LEU A 323 8.38 34.52 -17.08
C LEU A 323 7.50 33.98 -18.21
N ILE A 324 6.30 33.51 -17.85
CA ILE A 324 5.27 33.12 -18.82
C ILE A 324 4.15 34.16 -18.74
N ASP A 325 3.84 34.81 -19.86
CA ASP A 325 2.92 35.94 -19.93
C ASP A 325 3.25 37.07 -18.93
N GLY A 326 4.54 37.38 -18.79
CA GLY A 326 5.06 38.43 -17.90
C GLY A 326 4.92 38.13 -16.40
N LYS A 327 4.70 36.86 -16.03
CA LYS A 327 4.56 36.43 -14.63
C LYS A 327 5.41 35.21 -14.31
N ALA A 328 5.84 35.13 -13.05
CA ALA A 328 6.48 33.93 -12.54
C ALA A 328 5.47 32.77 -12.59
N PRO A 329 5.83 31.64 -13.21
CA PRO A 329 4.94 30.49 -13.27
C PRO A 329 4.92 29.78 -11.90
N SER A 330 3.85 29.04 -11.62
CA SER A 330 3.68 28.32 -10.35
C SER A 330 4.04 26.85 -10.49
N PHE A 331 4.89 26.34 -9.61
CA PHE A 331 5.30 24.92 -9.61
C PHE A 331 4.31 24.06 -8.80
N ASP A 332 4.45 22.74 -8.90
CA ASP A 332 3.61 21.75 -8.21
C ASP A 332 3.35 22.05 -6.73
N ILE A 333 4.34 22.59 -6.02
CA ILE A 333 4.23 22.92 -4.59
C ILE A 333 3.25 24.07 -4.30
N ASP A 334 3.03 24.95 -5.28
CA ASP A 334 2.18 26.15 -5.15
C ASP A 334 0.75 25.90 -5.66
N TRP A 335 0.48 24.74 -6.26
CA TRP A 335 -0.83 24.44 -6.82
C TRP A 335 -1.85 24.12 -5.72
N LYS A 336 -3.04 24.72 -5.84
CA LYS A 336 -4.19 24.41 -4.96
C LYS A 336 -4.93 23.13 -5.36
N ASP A 337 -4.84 22.77 -6.64
CA ASP A 337 -5.47 21.59 -7.22
C ASP A 337 -4.57 21.02 -8.31
N ARG A 338 -4.43 19.70 -8.33
CA ARG A 338 -3.64 18.92 -9.28
C ARG A 338 -4.52 18.06 -10.20
N GLY A 339 -5.83 17.99 -9.96
CA GLY A 339 -6.73 17.03 -10.62
C GLY A 339 -6.73 17.10 -12.15
N ASN A 340 -6.61 18.30 -12.73
CA ASN A 340 -6.54 18.45 -14.19
C ASN A 340 -5.26 17.86 -14.80
N ILE A 341 -4.13 17.98 -14.12
CA ILE A 341 -2.85 17.41 -14.53
C ILE A 341 -2.87 15.91 -14.29
N ASP A 342 -3.26 15.47 -13.09
CA ASP A 342 -3.34 14.05 -12.74
C ASP A 342 -4.22 13.28 -13.74
N SER A 343 -5.38 13.84 -14.12
CA SER A 343 -6.25 13.24 -15.13
C SER A 343 -5.60 13.15 -16.52
N GLU A 344 -4.81 14.15 -16.94
CA GLU A 344 -4.11 14.11 -18.24
C GLU A 344 -3.01 13.05 -18.26
N PHE A 345 -2.37 12.81 -17.11
CA PHE A 345 -1.36 11.77 -16.93
C PHE A 345 -1.94 10.41 -16.55
N GLY A 346 -3.26 10.25 -16.66
CA GLY A 346 -3.97 8.96 -16.51
C GLY A 346 -4.31 8.56 -15.08
N TRP A 347 -4.08 9.41 -14.09
CA TRP A 347 -4.38 9.09 -12.70
C TRP A 347 -5.89 9.15 -12.42
N PRO A 348 -6.47 8.09 -11.83
CA PRO A 348 -7.86 8.13 -11.40
C PRO A 348 -8.03 8.94 -10.11
N ASP A 349 -9.18 9.58 -9.97
CA ASP A 349 -9.63 10.14 -8.70
C ASP A 349 -10.03 9.00 -7.75
N LEU A 350 -9.25 8.82 -6.69
CA LEU A 350 -9.44 7.74 -5.72
C LEU A 350 -10.16 8.23 -4.47
N LYS A 351 -11.28 7.57 -4.17
CA LYS A 351 -12.02 7.83 -2.93
C LYS A 351 -11.29 7.24 -1.72
N ARG A 352 -11.34 7.98 -0.62
CA ARG A 352 -10.72 7.61 0.66
C ARG A 352 -11.76 7.52 1.77
N GLU A 353 -11.48 6.66 2.74
CA GLU A 353 -12.32 6.43 3.93
C GLU A 353 -11.45 6.45 5.19
N LEU A 354 -11.82 7.27 6.18
CA LEU A 354 -11.21 7.26 7.51
C LEU A 354 -11.86 6.22 8.42
N ARG A 355 -11.06 5.32 8.98
CA ARG A 355 -11.48 4.29 9.93
C ARG A 355 -10.76 4.46 11.25
N VAL A 356 -11.49 4.66 12.35
CA VAL A 356 -10.90 4.72 13.70
C VAL A 356 -11.15 3.41 14.43
N HIS A 357 -10.10 2.93 15.06
CA HIS A 357 -10.05 1.75 15.88
C HIS A 357 -9.72 2.12 17.33
N ASN A 358 -10.35 1.41 18.25
CA ASN A 358 -10.13 1.54 19.69
C ASN A 358 -9.75 0.19 20.26
N SER A 359 -8.71 0.14 21.10
CA SER A 359 -8.46 -1.03 21.95
C SER A 359 -9.46 -1.04 23.11
N ILE A 360 -9.95 -2.22 23.50
CA ILE A 360 -10.92 -2.40 24.59
C ILE A 360 -10.22 -3.15 25.72
N ALA A 361 -10.21 -2.55 26.92
CA ALA A 361 -9.69 -3.15 28.14
C ALA A 361 -10.54 -4.36 28.52
N LYS A 362 -9.89 -5.52 28.69
CA LYS A 362 -10.57 -6.80 28.96
C LYS A 362 -11.37 -6.76 30.28
N GLU A 363 -10.78 -6.20 31.34
CA GLU A 363 -11.38 -6.14 32.68
C GLU A 363 -12.62 -5.24 32.74
N TYR A 364 -12.53 -4.04 32.13
CA TYR A 364 -13.57 -3.01 32.29
C TYR A 364 -14.54 -2.95 31.12
N ARG A 365 -14.26 -3.68 30.03
CA ARG A 365 -15.02 -3.65 28.76
C ARG A 365 -15.19 -2.21 28.20
N LYS A 366 -14.24 -1.33 28.51
CA LYS A 366 -14.17 0.09 28.11
C LYS A 366 -12.97 0.33 27.18
N VAL A 367 -13.00 1.42 26.42
CA VAL A 367 -11.87 1.83 25.58
C VAL A 367 -10.64 2.09 26.45
N GLU A 368 -9.50 1.51 26.10
CA GLU A 368 -8.22 1.80 26.75
C GLU A 368 -7.80 3.24 26.43
N LYS A 369 -7.34 3.98 27.46
CA LYS A 369 -6.80 5.33 27.28
C LYS A 369 -5.63 5.27 26.29
N GLU A 370 -5.57 6.27 25.41
CA GLU A 370 -4.48 6.49 24.43
C GLU A 370 -4.30 5.41 23.35
N LYS A 371 -5.10 4.34 23.34
CA LYS A 371 -5.05 3.29 22.30
C LYS A 371 -6.11 3.46 21.21
N LEU A 372 -6.20 4.68 20.70
CA LEU A 372 -7.00 5.03 19.54
C LEU A 372 -6.06 5.18 18.34
N PHE A 373 -6.32 4.47 17.24
CA PHE A 373 -5.58 4.64 16.00
C PHE A 373 -6.52 4.63 14.81
N ALA A 374 -6.14 5.31 13.74
CA ALA A 374 -6.94 5.53 12.56
C ALA A 374 -6.18 5.16 11.29
N TYR A 375 -6.91 4.63 10.32
CA TYR A 375 -6.44 4.37 8.97
C TYR A 375 -7.25 5.21 8.00
N GLU A 376 -6.58 6.05 7.24
CA GLU A 376 -7.15 6.55 6.00
C GLU A 376 -6.87 5.53 4.90
N THR A 377 -7.94 4.87 4.46
CA THR A 377 -7.92 3.75 3.52
C THR A 377 -8.36 4.20 2.14
N ILE A 378 -7.87 3.53 1.10
CA ILE A 378 -8.35 3.72 -0.26
C ILE A 378 -9.51 2.78 -0.51
N LEU A 379 -10.60 3.33 -1.06
CA LEU A 379 -11.72 2.56 -1.59
C LEU A 379 -11.39 2.14 -3.02
N PRO A 380 -11.26 0.84 -3.33
CA PRO A 380 -10.89 0.41 -4.67
C PRO A 380 -11.92 0.83 -5.72
N GLY A 381 -13.22 0.66 -5.45
CA GLY A 381 -14.28 0.95 -6.42
C GLY A 381 -14.03 0.19 -7.73
N ASP A 382 -14.12 0.92 -8.85
CA ASP A 382 -13.84 0.40 -10.19
C ASP A 382 -12.35 0.57 -10.58
N ASN A 383 -11.46 0.71 -9.61
CA ASN A 383 -10.02 0.83 -9.84
C ASN A 383 -9.30 -0.47 -9.51
N GLN A 384 -8.21 -0.69 -10.24
CA GLN A 384 -7.31 -1.82 -10.13
C GLN A 384 -5.86 -1.33 -10.19
N TRP A 385 -4.89 -2.13 -9.74
CA TRP A 385 -3.49 -1.70 -9.64
C TRP A 385 -2.58 -2.51 -10.55
N CYS A 386 -2.04 -1.87 -11.59
CA CYS A 386 -1.20 -2.51 -12.60
C CYS A 386 0.28 -2.45 -12.23
N PHE A 387 0.98 -3.59 -12.29
CA PHE A 387 2.43 -3.68 -12.13
C PHE A 387 3.03 -4.71 -13.11
N SER A 388 4.34 -4.64 -13.31
CA SER A 388 5.08 -5.68 -14.04
C SER A 388 6.19 -6.26 -13.19
N VAL A 389 6.60 -7.48 -13.53
CA VAL A 389 7.77 -8.13 -12.93
C VAL A 389 8.84 -8.25 -13.99
N ASP A 390 10.02 -7.66 -13.81
CA ASP A 390 11.15 -7.78 -14.73
C ASP A 390 11.99 -9.02 -14.38
N LEU A 391 12.24 -9.87 -15.39
CA LEU A 391 13.06 -11.07 -15.33
C LEU A 391 14.43 -10.86 -15.99
N GLY A 392 14.81 -9.63 -16.32
CA GLY A 392 16.05 -9.32 -17.03
C GLY A 392 17.34 -9.87 -16.38
N LYS A 393 17.38 -9.93 -15.04
CA LYS A 393 18.49 -10.52 -14.27
C LYS A 393 18.45 -12.05 -14.17
N ILE A 394 17.49 -12.71 -14.82
CA ILE A 394 17.34 -14.17 -14.84
C ILE A 394 17.81 -14.70 -16.20
N ASP A 395 18.56 -15.81 -16.17
CA ASP A 395 18.96 -16.56 -17.36
C ASP A 395 17.76 -16.83 -18.27
N GLU A 396 17.90 -16.56 -19.57
CA GLU A 396 16.82 -16.69 -20.56
C GLU A 396 16.17 -18.08 -20.56
N LYS A 397 16.97 -19.13 -20.36
CA LYS A 397 16.52 -20.53 -20.26
C LYS A 397 15.56 -20.78 -19.09
N ASP A 398 15.69 -20.02 -18.00
CA ASP A 398 14.93 -20.20 -16.76
C ASP A 398 13.69 -19.29 -16.69
N ARG A 399 13.65 -18.19 -17.48
CA ARG A 399 12.53 -17.24 -17.49
C ARG A 399 11.16 -17.89 -17.71
N PRO A 400 10.94 -18.82 -18.66
CA PRO A 400 9.64 -19.45 -18.85
C PRO A 400 9.15 -20.24 -17.63
N ALA A 401 10.08 -20.94 -16.96
CA ALA A 401 9.77 -21.73 -15.77
C ALA A 401 9.44 -20.82 -14.57
N VAL A 402 10.22 -19.75 -14.37
CA VAL A 402 9.99 -18.75 -13.32
C VAL A 402 8.64 -18.07 -13.52
N THR A 403 8.34 -17.59 -14.73
CA THR A 403 7.05 -16.95 -15.05
C THR A 403 5.87 -17.87 -14.76
N ARG A 404 5.94 -19.14 -15.18
CA ARG A 404 4.87 -20.13 -14.93
C ARG A 404 4.68 -20.39 -13.44
N GLN A 405 5.77 -20.57 -12.68
CA GLN A 405 5.72 -20.81 -11.24
C GLN A 405 5.20 -19.59 -10.47
N LEU A 406 5.57 -18.38 -10.89
CA LEU A 406 5.09 -17.12 -10.33
C LEU A 406 3.59 -16.96 -10.59
N PHE A 407 3.14 -17.18 -11.83
CA PHE A 407 1.72 -17.14 -12.16
C PHE A 407 0.91 -18.15 -11.34
N GLY A 408 1.38 -19.40 -11.25
CA GLY A 408 0.75 -20.43 -10.43
C GLY A 408 0.74 -20.14 -8.92
N LEU A 409 1.61 -19.25 -8.43
CA LEU A 409 1.55 -18.74 -7.06
C LEU A 409 0.53 -17.60 -6.93
N LEU A 410 0.51 -16.68 -7.89
CA LEU A 410 -0.36 -15.50 -7.91
C LEU A 410 -1.82 -15.80 -8.26
N SER A 411 -2.12 -16.92 -8.93
CA SER A 411 -3.48 -17.38 -9.21
C SER A 411 -4.31 -17.63 -7.94
N GLY A 412 -3.63 -17.82 -6.80
CA GLY A 412 -4.24 -17.87 -5.46
C GLY A 412 -4.64 -16.50 -4.88
N GLY A 413 -4.34 -15.40 -5.57
CA GLY A 413 -4.49 -14.03 -5.10
C GLY A 413 -3.35 -13.55 -4.20
N LEU A 414 -3.49 -12.36 -3.62
CA LEU A 414 -2.66 -11.84 -2.54
C LEU A 414 -3.48 -11.79 -1.25
N ASN A 415 -3.06 -12.55 -0.24
CA ASN A 415 -3.81 -12.68 1.01
C ASN A 415 -3.14 -11.89 2.14
N GLY A 416 -3.91 -11.08 2.86
CA GLY A 416 -3.48 -10.46 4.12
C GLY A 416 -2.38 -9.39 3.97
N TRP A 417 -2.43 -8.56 2.93
CA TRP A 417 -1.43 -7.49 2.68
C TRP A 417 -1.81 -6.15 3.31
N GLY A 418 -0.84 -5.22 3.38
CA GLY A 418 -1.03 -3.90 4.02
C GLY A 418 -1.32 -3.94 5.53
N LYS A 419 -1.84 -2.83 6.05
CA LYS A 419 -2.30 -2.66 7.44
C LYS A 419 -3.69 -3.25 7.68
N THR A 420 -4.57 -3.18 6.67
CA THR A 420 -5.95 -3.69 6.73
C THR A 420 -6.07 -5.20 6.54
N LYS A 421 -5.02 -5.88 6.08
CA LYS A 421 -5.02 -7.33 5.80
C LYS A 421 -6.06 -7.73 4.76
N VAL A 422 -6.29 -6.85 3.79
CA VAL A 422 -7.23 -7.11 2.69
C VAL A 422 -6.72 -8.26 1.82
N ASN A 423 -7.64 -8.95 1.16
CA ASN A 423 -7.33 -9.89 0.10
C ASN A 423 -7.45 -9.18 -1.25
N ALA A 424 -6.67 -9.63 -2.23
CA ALA A 424 -6.78 -9.17 -3.60
C ALA A 424 -6.74 -10.35 -4.56
N LEU A 425 -7.46 -10.24 -5.66
CA LEU A 425 -7.22 -11.09 -6.81
C LEU A 425 -6.01 -10.56 -7.57
N VAL A 426 -5.26 -11.47 -8.20
CA VAL A 426 -4.22 -11.11 -9.13
C VAL A 426 -4.49 -11.81 -10.44
N ILE A 427 -4.59 -11.04 -11.50
CA ILE A 427 -4.78 -11.54 -12.86
C ILE A 427 -3.57 -11.13 -13.70
N GLN A 428 -3.17 -12.02 -14.61
CA GLN A 428 -2.21 -11.64 -15.65
C GLN A 428 -2.96 -10.81 -16.68
N GLU A 429 -2.34 -9.72 -17.09
CA GLU A 429 -2.91 -8.80 -18.07
C GLU A 429 -1.92 -8.65 -19.23
N THR A 430 -2.44 -8.27 -20.40
CA THR A 430 -1.56 -7.87 -21.50
C THR A 430 -0.97 -6.52 -21.14
N ALA A 431 0.36 -6.46 -21.00
CA ALA A 431 1.07 -5.37 -20.33
C ALA A 431 0.62 -3.95 -20.75
N PRO A 432 -0.04 -3.18 -19.86
CA PRO A 432 -0.18 -1.75 -20.06
C PRO A 432 1.16 -1.08 -19.70
N ARG A 433 2.04 -0.88 -20.69
CA ARG A 433 3.28 -0.09 -20.52
C ARG A 433 2.99 1.40 -20.72
N PRO A 434 3.37 2.28 -19.79
CA PRO A 434 3.61 3.68 -20.13
C PRO A 434 5.13 3.90 -20.29
N LEU A 435 5.57 4.28 -21.49
CA LEU A 435 5.84 5.67 -21.91
C LEU A 435 7.30 6.04 -21.58
N HIS A 436 8.24 6.19 -22.51
CA HIS A 436 8.27 6.20 -23.98
C HIS A 436 9.77 6.22 -24.40
N ILE A 437 10.09 6.02 -25.68
CA ILE A 437 11.02 6.79 -26.55
C ILE A 437 10.53 6.46 -27.99
N PRO A 438 10.18 7.40 -28.90
CA PRO A 438 11.14 8.37 -29.42
C PRO A 438 10.62 9.77 -29.81
N SER A 439 11.43 10.81 -29.56
CA SER A 439 11.66 11.85 -30.58
C SER A 439 13.08 11.64 -31.09
N GLN A 440 13.20 11.39 -32.38
CA GLN A 440 14.38 10.86 -33.07
C GLN A 440 15.47 11.89 -33.40
N ASP A 441 15.46 13.11 -32.83
CA ASP A 441 16.31 14.18 -33.37
C ASP A 441 16.79 15.22 -32.33
N ASN A 442 17.20 14.77 -31.14
CA ASN A 442 17.57 15.69 -30.04
C ASN A 442 19.08 15.83 -29.78
N ALA A 443 19.93 15.60 -30.79
CA ALA A 443 21.38 15.82 -30.68
C ALA A 443 22.04 15.22 -29.41
N GLY A 444 21.55 14.07 -28.94
CA GLY A 444 22.06 13.39 -27.74
C GLY A 444 21.45 13.83 -26.40
N LEU A 445 20.34 14.58 -26.39
CA LEU A 445 19.65 14.96 -25.15
C LEU A 445 18.62 13.93 -24.68
N TYR A 446 18.66 13.61 -23.39
CA TYR A 446 17.73 12.73 -22.70
C TYR A 446 17.11 13.44 -21.50
N ILE A 447 15.80 13.67 -21.54
CA ILE A 447 15.04 14.23 -20.42
C ILE A 447 14.51 13.06 -19.59
N VAL A 448 15.17 12.78 -18.47
CA VAL A 448 14.84 11.66 -17.57
C VAL A 448 13.87 12.14 -16.50
N THR A 449 12.70 11.50 -16.39
CA THR A 449 11.72 11.75 -15.33
C THR A 449 11.59 10.51 -14.45
N LEU A 450 11.84 10.65 -13.14
CA LEU A 450 11.65 9.56 -12.19
C LEU A 450 10.16 9.18 -12.09
N GLN A 451 9.82 7.92 -12.30
CA GLN A 451 8.47 7.37 -12.10
C GLN A 451 8.29 6.78 -10.70
N THR A 452 9.38 6.40 -10.04
CA THR A 452 9.39 6.02 -8.62
C THR A 452 10.57 6.68 -7.91
N PRO A 453 10.51 6.86 -6.58
CA PRO A 453 11.62 7.47 -5.85
C PRO A 453 12.93 6.70 -6.04
N ALA A 454 14.06 7.38 -5.90
CA ALA A 454 15.39 6.79 -6.06
C ALA A 454 16.36 7.27 -4.97
N LEU A 455 17.30 6.40 -4.59
CA LEU A 455 18.48 6.76 -3.81
C LEU A 455 19.54 7.31 -4.78
N LEU A 456 19.64 8.63 -4.87
CA LEU A 456 20.63 9.30 -5.71
C LEU A 456 21.68 9.98 -4.83
N CYS A 457 21.24 10.89 -3.99
CA CYS A 457 22.12 11.69 -3.13
C CYS A 457 22.36 11.07 -1.75
N ASP A 458 23.51 11.37 -1.16
CA ASP A 458 23.92 10.93 0.16
C ASP A 458 23.56 11.96 1.24
N SER A 459 22.89 11.53 2.33
CA SER A 459 22.57 12.38 3.49
C SER A 459 23.75 12.74 4.39
N ASP A 460 24.90 12.08 4.25
CA ASP A 460 26.13 12.50 4.94
C ASP A 460 26.84 13.64 4.17
N GLU A 461 26.61 13.75 2.85
CA GLU A 461 27.19 14.80 1.99
C GLU A 461 26.30 16.04 1.92
N LEU A 462 24.98 15.83 1.90
CA LEU A 462 23.99 16.90 1.89
C LEU A 462 23.31 17.03 3.25
N ASN A 463 23.32 18.25 3.79
CA ASN A 463 22.68 18.57 5.06
C ASN A 463 21.91 19.90 4.96
N GLU A 464 21.36 20.38 6.08
CA GLU A 464 20.55 21.60 6.16
C GLU A 464 21.28 22.89 5.79
N SER A 465 22.62 22.87 5.72
CA SER A 465 23.45 23.98 5.26
C SER A 465 23.89 23.88 3.80
N SER A 466 23.62 22.75 3.14
CA SER A 466 23.91 22.57 1.71
C SER A 466 23.00 23.46 0.87
N GLY A 467 23.58 24.20 -0.07
CA GLY A 467 22.86 25.06 -1.00
C GLY A 467 22.58 24.38 -2.34
N GLU A 468 22.16 25.20 -3.30
CA GLU A 468 21.88 24.79 -4.68
C GLU A 468 23.12 24.21 -5.38
N ASP A 469 24.29 24.82 -5.16
CA ASP A 469 25.55 24.42 -5.80
C ASP A 469 26.01 23.04 -5.34
N GLU A 470 25.95 22.74 -4.04
CA GLU A 470 26.27 21.41 -3.51
C GLU A 470 25.30 20.36 -4.06
N LEU A 471 23.99 20.66 -4.07
CA LEU A 471 22.99 19.75 -4.60
C LEU A 471 23.20 19.46 -6.10
N CYS A 472 23.50 20.50 -6.89
CA CYS A 472 23.79 20.36 -8.31
C CYS A 472 25.02 19.48 -8.55
N LYS A 473 26.11 19.72 -7.80
CA LYS A 473 27.33 18.91 -7.88
C LYS A 473 27.09 17.45 -7.52
N THR A 474 26.31 17.18 -6.46
CA THR A 474 25.97 15.81 -6.07
C THR A 474 25.17 15.11 -7.18
N TYR A 475 24.19 15.77 -7.79
CA TYR A 475 23.46 15.18 -8.91
C TYR A 475 24.35 14.93 -10.13
N GLN A 476 25.21 15.90 -10.49
CA GLN A 476 26.17 15.72 -11.59
C GLN A 476 27.07 14.49 -11.38
N ALA A 477 27.65 14.36 -10.17
CA ALA A 477 28.51 13.24 -9.82
C ALA A 477 27.77 11.90 -9.92
N VAL A 478 26.54 11.83 -9.40
CA VAL A 478 25.72 10.61 -9.47
C VAL A 478 25.37 10.24 -10.91
N TRP A 479 24.97 11.19 -11.76
CA TRP A 479 24.65 10.87 -13.16
C TRP A 479 25.87 10.43 -13.96
N GLN A 480 27.04 11.02 -13.69
CA GLN A 480 28.31 10.56 -14.26
C GLN A 480 28.66 9.14 -13.79
N GLU A 481 28.48 8.84 -12.50
CA GLU A 481 28.73 7.52 -11.94
C GLU A 481 27.80 6.46 -12.57
N LEU A 482 26.48 6.67 -12.51
CA LEU A 482 25.49 5.70 -12.97
C LEU A 482 25.60 5.44 -14.48
N SER A 483 26.07 6.41 -15.25
CA SER A 483 26.25 6.33 -16.70
C SER A 483 27.65 5.89 -17.12
N GLU A 484 28.58 5.66 -16.20
CA GLU A 484 30.00 5.41 -16.52
C GLU A 484 30.62 6.53 -17.38
N ASN A 485 30.28 7.78 -17.08
CA ASN A 485 30.71 9.01 -17.76
C ASN A 485 30.19 9.17 -19.21
N THR A 486 29.15 8.44 -19.60
CA THR A 486 28.55 8.53 -20.94
C THR A 486 27.45 9.57 -21.04
N LEU A 487 26.89 9.98 -19.89
CA LEU A 487 25.85 11.01 -19.78
C LEU A 487 26.28 12.06 -18.76
N GLU A 488 26.12 13.33 -19.12
CA GLU A 488 26.36 14.48 -18.26
C GLU A 488 25.05 15.21 -17.96
N LEU A 489 24.84 15.61 -16.71
CA LEU A 489 23.72 16.49 -16.36
C LEU A 489 24.04 17.92 -16.82
N LEU A 490 23.16 18.50 -17.63
CA LEU A 490 23.28 19.90 -18.02
C LEU A 490 23.13 20.79 -16.79
N GLU A 491 24.06 21.73 -16.63
CA GLU A 491 24.15 22.62 -15.48
C GLU A 491 22.81 23.33 -15.24
N LYS A 492 22.31 23.28 -13.99
CA LYS A 492 21.04 23.86 -13.54
C LYS A 492 19.77 23.40 -14.28
N ARG A 493 19.84 22.40 -15.17
CA ARG A 493 18.66 21.83 -15.86
C ARG A 493 18.14 20.58 -15.17
N TYR A 494 17.72 20.74 -13.92
CA TYR A 494 17.02 19.72 -13.17
C TYR A 494 15.90 20.30 -12.32
N PHE A 495 14.86 19.52 -12.10
CA PHE A 495 13.70 19.88 -11.29
C PHE A 495 13.45 18.73 -10.33
N ALA A 496 13.93 18.85 -9.09
CA ALA A 496 13.93 17.74 -8.15
C ALA A 496 13.28 18.12 -6.81
N ARG A 497 12.65 17.12 -6.19
CA ARG A 497 12.17 17.19 -4.81
C ARG A 497 12.78 16.04 -4.03
N GLN A 498 13.15 16.29 -2.77
CA GLN A 498 13.73 15.27 -1.90
C GLN A 498 12.88 15.05 -0.66
N SER A 499 12.93 13.82 -0.13
CA SER A 499 12.32 13.50 1.15
C SER A 499 13.18 12.56 1.99
N LEU A 500 13.00 12.65 3.30
CA LEU A 500 13.67 11.80 4.28
C LEU A 500 12.73 10.67 4.71
N ALA A 501 13.09 9.45 4.36
CA ALA A 501 12.37 8.26 4.80
C ALA A 501 13.07 7.61 6.00
N GLY A 502 12.42 7.63 7.16
CA GLY A 502 13.01 7.15 8.40
C GLY A 502 11.97 6.72 9.46
N GLY A 503 12.36 6.86 10.72
CA GLY A 503 11.57 6.47 11.89
C GLY A 503 12.01 5.15 12.52
N GLY A 504 11.54 4.90 13.74
CA GLY A 504 12.02 3.80 14.58
C GLY A 504 11.89 2.41 13.94
N TYR A 505 10.86 2.18 13.12
CA TYR A 505 10.72 0.91 12.41
C TYR A 505 11.83 0.71 11.36
N LEU A 506 12.05 1.69 10.48
CA LEU A 506 13.09 1.59 9.45
C LEU A 506 14.48 1.48 10.07
N HIS A 507 14.73 2.27 11.12
CA HIS A 507 15.98 2.22 11.85
C HIS A 507 16.25 0.87 12.51
N ASN A 508 15.29 0.35 13.28
CA ASN A 508 15.47 -0.92 14.00
C ASN A 508 15.51 -2.12 13.05
N ARG A 509 14.83 -2.04 11.90
CA ARG A 509 14.78 -3.14 10.92
C ARG A 509 15.98 -3.17 10.00
N PHE A 510 16.42 -2.01 9.50
CA PHE A 510 17.43 -1.92 8.44
C PHE A 510 18.76 -1.32 8.91
N GLY A 511 18.79 -0.58 10.04
CA GLY A 511 19.98 0.10 10.56
C GLY A 511 20.82 -0.70 11.57
N LYS A 512 20.37 -1.89 12.01
CA LYS A 512 21.08 -2.89 12.85
C LYS A 512 22.06 -2.31 13.90
N GLY A 513 21.59 -1.39 14.75
CA GLY A 513 22.38 -0.88 15.90
C GLY A 513 23.37 0.24 15.60
N GLY A 514 23.43 0.73 14.35
CA GLY A 514 24.16 1.95 14.00
C GLY A 514 23.46 3.23 14.46
N ALA A 515 24.00 4.40 14.11
CA ALA A 515 23.34 5.69 14.33
C ALA A 515 22.04 5.80 13.51
N TYR A 516 21.07 6.56 14.02
CA TYR A 516 19.85 6.85 13.26
C TYR A 516 20.20 7.68 12.02
N ARG A 517 19.91 7.12 10.84
CA ARG A 517 20.12 7.77 9.54
C ARG A 517 18.90 7.52 8.65
N PRO A 518 18.09 8.55 8.34
CA PRO A 518 17.03 8.40 7.35
C PRO A 518 17.61 8.19 5.95
N PHE A 519 16.87 7.49 5.11
CA PHE A 519 17.16 7.38 3.69
C PHE A 519 16.77 8.69 2.98
N PHE A 520 17.69 9.26 2.21
CA PHE A 520 17.45 10.49 1.44
C PHE A 520 17.02 10.12 0.02
N LEU A 521 15.73 10.30 -0.25
CA LEU A 521 15.11 9.90 -1.51
C LEU A 521 14.92 11.12 -2.40
N THR A 522 15.32 11.00 -3.66
CA THR A 522 14.81 11.88 -4.72
C THR A 522 13.43 11.38 -5.13
N GLU A 523 12.42 12.24 -5.07
CA GLU A 523 11.02 11.87 -5.27
C GLU A 523 10.68 11.61 -6.74
N ALA A 524 9.64 10.81 -6.96
CA ALA A 524 9.06 10.64 -8.29
C ALA A 524 8.56 11.98 -8.85
N GLY A 525 8.61 12.13 -10.17
CA GLY A 525 8.37 13.36 -10.89
C GLY A 525 9.64 14.18 -11.09
N SER A 526 10.72 13.93 -10.34
CA SER A 526 11.98 14.66 -10.52
C SER A 526 12.54 14.48 -11.93
N VAL A 527 13.00 15.58 -12.54
CA VAL A 527 13.41 15.67 -13.94
C VAL A 527 14.88 16.06 -14.05
N PHE A 528 15.60 15.41 -14.94
CA PHE A 528 17.02 15.65 -15.20
C PHE A 528 17.27 15.70 -16.71
N VAL A 529 17.87 16.79 -17.20
CA VAL A 529 18.23 16.93 -18.61
C VAL A 529 19.68 16.49 -18.80
N LEU A 530 19.86 15.31 -19.39
CA LEU A 530 21.17 14.72 -19.63
C LEU A 530 21.61 14.91 -21.07
N ARG A 531 22.90 15.10 -21.30
CA ARG A 531 23.54 15.08 -22.62
C ARG A 531 24.45 13.87 -22.72
N ALA A 532 24.37 13.15 -23.83
CA ALA A 532 25.32 12.09 -24.13
C ALA A 532 26.64 12.68 -24.62
N SER A 533 27.73 12.31 -23.95
CA SER A 533 29.10 12.53 -24.43
C SER A 533 29.45 11.52 -25.53
N ASP A 534 28.87 10.32 -25.47
CA ASP A 534 28.93 9.24 -26.46
C ASP A 534 27.50 8.78 -26.77
N LEU A 535 27.01 9.05 -27.98
CA LEU A 535 25.61 8.83 -28.35
C LEU A 535 25.20 7.35 -28.26
N GLU A 536 26.08 6.44 -28.66
CA GLU A 536 25.77 5.00 -28.70
C GLU A 536 25.73 4.43 -27.29
N LYS A 537 26.76 4.73 -26.48
CA LYS A 537 26.81 4.24 -25.09
C LYS A 537 25.78 4.92 -24.21
N GLY A 538 25.51 6.22 -24.42
CA GLY A 538 24.45 6.93 -23.73
C GLY A 538 23.08 6.30 -24.01
N ALA A 539 22.79 5.98 -25.27
CA ALA A 539 21.56 5.26 -25.65
C ALA A 539 21.48 3.87 -25.01
N GLU A 540 22.58 3.12 -24.96
CA GLU A 540 22.65 1.81 -24.30
C GLU A 540 22.33 1.92 -22.81
N LYS A 541 22.93 2.88 -22.09
CA LYS A 541 22.64 3.12 -20.66
C LYS A 541 21.18 3.49 -20.43
N ILE A 542 20.61 4.37 -21.26
CA ILE A 542 19.18 4.74 -21.17
C ILE A 542 18.28 3.52 -21.39
N ALA A 543 18.57 2.69 -22.39
CA ALA A 543 17.82 1.46 -22.64
C ALA A 543 17.92 0.47 -21.45
N GLN A 544 19.10 0.36 -20.85
CA GLN A 544 19.32 -0.44 -19.65
C GLN A 544 18.50 0.07 -18.46
N TRP A 545 18.50 1.38 -18.21
CA TRP A 545 17.75 1.98 -17.11
C TRP A 545 16.23 1.89 -17.30
N LEU A 546 15.73 2.06 -18.52
CA LEU A 546 14.31 1.85 -18.84
C LEU A 546 13.89 0.41 -18.52
N ARG A 547 14.77 -0.57 -18.78
CA ARG A 547 14.48 -1.98 -18.55
C ARG A 547 14.58 -2.36 -17.07
N HIS A 548 15.68 -2.01 -16.41
CA HIS A 548 16.02 -2.53 -15.08
C HIS A 548 15.85 -1.52 -13.93
N GLY A 549 15.53 -0.26 -14.25
CA GLY A 549 15.59 0.85 -13.31
C GLY A 549 17.01 1.38 -13.15
N LEU A 550 17.14 2.50 -12.45
CA LEU A 550 18.43 3.09 -12.13
C LEU A 550 19.24 2.15 -11.22
N PRO A 551 20.53 1.96 -11.47
CA PRO A 551 21.40 1.25 -10.55
C PRO A 551 21.55 2.03 -9.24
N LEU A 552 22.04 1.36 -8.20
CA LEU A 552 22.37 2.03 -6.94
C LEU A 552 23.72 2.73 -7.07
N PRO A 553 23.85 3.98 -6.60
CA PRO A 553 25.14 4.63 -6.44
C PRO A 553 26.07 3.84 -5.50
N GLY A 554 27.37 3.92 -5.72
CA GLY A 554 28.40 3.20 -4.99
C GLY A 554 28.40 3.52 -3.50
N TRP A 555 27.99 4.74 -3.10
CA TRP A 555 27.85 5.11 -1.70
C TRP A 555 26.80 4.24 -0.99
N VAL A 556 25.71 3.86 -1.65
CA VAL A 556 24.65 3.00 -1.09
C VAL A 556 25.21 1.61 -0.81
N LEU A 557 25.95 1.04 -1.77
CA LEU A 557 26.57 -0.27 -1.64
C LEU A 557 27.63 -0.27 -0.54
N LYS A 558 28.47 0.76 -0.48
CA LYS A 558 29.47 0.92 0.57
C LYS A 558 28.83 1.04 1.96
N ARG A 559 27.77 1.82 2.10
CA ARG A 559 27.12 2.07 3.39
C ARG A 559 26.25 0.91 3.86
N HIS A 560 25.38 0.43 2.99
CA HIS A 560 24.35 -0.54 3.36
C HIS A 560 24.69 -1.97 2.93
N GLY A 561 25.48 -2.15 1.87
CA GLY A 561 25.81 -3.45 1.30
C GLY A 561 27.10 -4.10 1.81
N SER A 562 27.94 -3.37 2.56
CA SER A 562 29.22 -3.90 3.05
C SER A 562 29.04 -5.18 3.87
N GLY A 563 29.61 -6.29 3.40
CA GLY A 563 29.51 -7.61 4.04
C GLY A 563 28.16 -8.31 3.87
N VAL A 564 27.29 -7.81 2.98
CA VAL A 564 25.99 -8.41 2.65
C VAL A 564 26.02 -8.91 1.21
N GLU A 565 25.67 -10.17 1.00
CA GLU A 565 25.49 -10.73 -0.34
C GLU A 565 24.44 -9.91 -1.13
N GLU A 566 24.64 -9.70 -2.43
CA GLU A 566 23.74 -8.91 -3.28
C GLU A 566 22.28 -9.40 -3.17
N SER A 567 22.08 -10.72 -3.14
CA SER A 567 20.77 -11.37 -2.99
C SER A 567 20.05 -11.06 -1.66
N LYS A 568 20.77 -10.51 -0.67
CA LYS A 568 20.28 -10.17 0.67
C LYS A 568 20.30 -8.67 0.95
N LEU A 569 20.65 -7.83 -0.03
CA LEU A 569 20.70 -6.37 0.13
C LEU A 569 19.36 -5.78 0.58
N TRP A 570 18.24 -6.42 0.22
CA TRP A 570 16.89 -6.03 0.65
C TRP A 570 16.69 -6.05 2.18
N SER A 571 17.52 -6.80 2.90
CA SER A 571 17.46 -6.92 4.36
C SER A 571 18.04 -5.70 5.09
N VAL A 572 18.77 -4.85 4.37
CA VAL A 572 19.50 -3.67 4.89
C VAL A 572 19.14 -2.38 4.14
N CYS A 573 18.57 -2.48 2.94
CA CYS A 573 18.03 -1.35 2.20
C CYS A 573 16.67 -1.74 1.55
N PRO A 574 15.56 -1.05 1.88
CA PRO A 574 14.27 -1.35 1.26
C PRO A 574 14.10 -0.67 -0.12
N TYR A 575 14.90 0.35 -0.43
CA TYR A 575 14.78 1.22 -1.60
C TYR A 575 15.62 0.72 -2.79
N LEU A 576 15.40 -0.54 -3.17
CA LEU A 576 16.15 -1.21 -4.22
C LEU A 576 15.42 -1.20 -5.58
N PRO A 577 16.15 -1.26 -6.70
CA PRO A 577 15.56 -1.48 -8.02
C PRO A 577 14.69 -2.73 -8.08
N GLU A 578 15.10 -3.82 -7.42
CA GLU A 578 14.34 -5.08 -7.33
C GLU A 578 13.00 -4.93 -6.59
N ASN A 579 12.88 -3.88 -5.76
CA ASN A 579 11.65 -3.50 -5.06
C ASN A 579 10.87 -2.39 -5.81
N GLY A 580 11.31 -2.04 -7.02
CA GLY A 580 10.63 -1.11 -7.94
C GLY A 580 11.01 0.36 -7.80
N TYR A 581 12.03 0.68 -7.00
CA TYR A 581 12.57 2.04 -6.89
C TYR A 581 13.48 2.38 -8.09
N GLY A 582 13.64 3.67 -8.39
CA GLY A 582 14.44 4.12 -9.54
C GLY A 582 13.86 3.77 -10.91
N GLU A 583 12.54 3.59 -11.02
CA GLU A 583 11.87 3.51 -12.33
C GLU A 583 11.90 4.89 -13.01
N ILE A 584 12.14 4.92 -14.33
CA ILE A 584 12.25 6.16 -15.10
C ILE A 584 11.36 6.14 -16.34
N ALA A 585 11.02 7.32 -16.82
CA ALA A 585 10.55 7.59 -18.17
C ALA A 585 11.52 8.57 -18.84
N VAL A 586 11.64 8.50 -20.16
CA VAL A 586 12.58 9.34 -20.91
C VAL A 586 11.87 10.02 -22.07
N ASN A 587 12.12 11.32 -22.26
CA ASN A 587 11.59 12.12 -23.36
C ASN A 587 10.06 12.03 -23.46
N LEU A 588 9.37 12.21 -22.32
CA LEU A 588 7.91 12.27 -22.29
C LEU A 588 7.39 13.33 -23.28
N GLU A 589 6.28 13.02 -23.95
CA GLU A 589 5.72 13.85 -24.99
C GLU A 589 5.37 15.28 -24.51
N THR A 590 5.04 15.42 -23.22
CA THR A 590 4.72 16.70 -22.58
C THR A 590 5.85 17.72 -22.67
N HIS A 591 7.11 17.29 -22.65
CA HIS A 591 8.27 18.19 -22.76
C HIS A 591 8.29 18.95 -24.10
N TRP A 592 7.66 18.37 -25.13
CA TRP A 592 7.62 18.94 -26.48
C TRP A 592 6.28 19.60 -26.79
N LYS A 593 5.17 18.99 -26.36
CA LYS A 593 3.81 19.48 -26.65
C LYS A 593 3.38 20.67 -25.80
N ARG A 594 3.96 20.86 -24.62
CA ARG A 594 3.54 21.87 -23.64
C ARG A 594 4.56 22.99 -23.47
N LYS A 595 5.35 23.31 -24.49
CA LYS A 595 6.25 24.47 -24.44
C LYS A 595 5.46 25.78 -24.43
N PRO A 596 5.85 26.78 -23.63
CA PRO A 596 5.20 28.09 -23.68
C PRO A 596 5.55 28.81 -24.99
N GLU A 597 4.53 29.41 -25.62
CA GLU A 597 4.69 30.17 -26.88
C GLU A 597 5.38 31.53 -26.66
N LYS A 598 5.24 32.10 -25.46
CA LYS A 598 5.85 33.37 -25.04
C LYS A 598 6.49 33.17 -23.68
N ALA A 599 7.82 33.11 -23.68
CA ALA A 599 8.64 33.08 -22.48
C ALA A 599 9.66 34.21 -22.55
N GLU A 600 9.79 34.97 -21.47
CA GLU A 600 10.81 36.01 -21.32
C GLU A 600 11.87 35.49 -20.35
N GLU A 601 13.10 35.34 -20.83
CA GLU A 601 14.24 34.95 -19.99
C GLU A 601 14.56 36.06 -19.00
N VAL A 602 14.67 35.70 -17.73
CA VAL A 602 15.07 36.62 -16.67
C VAL A 602 16.57 36.47 -16.48
N ARG A 603 17.35 37.27 -17.20
CA ARG A 603 18.83 37.18 -17.17
C ARG A 603 19.48 37.86 -15.96
N ASP A 604 18.72 38.60 -15.16
CA ASP A 604 19.24 39.37 -14.01
C ASP A 604 18.25 39.38 -12.82
N VAL A 605 18.18 38.30 -12.03
CA VAL A 605 17.58 38.33 -10.69
C VAL A 605 18.41 37.50 -9.72
N ILE A 606 19.18 38.24 -8.90
CA ILE A 606 19.91 37.91 -7.65
C ILE A 606 21.10 36.96 -7.78
#